data_AF-A0A972CKS7-F1
#
_entry.id   AF-A0A972CKS7-F1
#
_cell.length_a   1.000
_cell.length_b   1.000
_cell.length_c   1.000
_cell.angle_alpha   90.00
_cell.angle_beta   90.00
_cell.angle_gamma   90.00
#
_symmetry.space_group_name_H-M   'P 1'
#
loop_
_entity.id
_entity.type
_entity.pdbx_description
1 polymer ?
#
loop_
_entity_poly.entity_id
_entity_poly.type
_entity_poly.pdbx_seq_one_letter_code
_entity_poly.pdbx_strand_id
1 'polypeptide(L)' 'TGESSAAKAVTQRRVKKVGRNDPCPCGSGKKYKHCCGRN' A
#
# COMPACT_ATOMS: atom_id res chain seq x y z
N THR A 1 30.59 -7.00 27.29
CA THR A 1 29.17 -7.30 27.08
C THR A 1 28.63 -6.32 26.06
N GLY A 2 28.28 -6.81 24.87
CA GLY A 2 27.67 -6.02 23.81
C GLY A 2 26.16 -6.16 23.84
N GLU A 3 25.46 -5.03 23.79
CA GLU A 3 24.02 -4.89 23.52
C GLU A 3 23.91 -3.59 22.72
N SER A 4 23.89 -3.63 21.39
CA SER A 4 22.77 -4.03 20.53
C SER A 4 21.50 -3.25 20.83
N SER A 5 21.21 -2.25 19.99
CA SER A 5 20.07 -2.32 19.06
C SER A 5 19.54 -0.92 18.73
N ALA A 6 19.85 -0.47 17.51
CA ALA A 6 19.36 0.77 16.92
C ALA A 6 17.83 0.78 16.81
N ALA A 7 17.19 1.74 17.48
CA ALA A 7 15.75 1.97 17.42
C ALA A 7 15.31 2.28 15.98
N LYS A 8 14.55 1.35 15.40
CA LYS A 8 14.11 1.40 14.01
C LYS A 8 13.01 2.46 13.85
N ALA A 9 13.23 3.39 12.94
CA ALA A 9 12.18 4.28 12.46
C ALA A 9 11.01 3.44 11.90
N VAL A 10 9.90 3.40 12.64
CA VAL A 10 8.63 2.91 12.13
C VAL A 10 8.10 4.01 11.20
N THR A 11 8.67 4.09 9.99
CA THR A 11 7.95 4.68 8.88
C THR A 11 6.75 3.77 8.69
N GLN A 12 5.62 4.15 9.29
CA GLN A 12 4.32 3.66 8.89
C GLN A 12 4.28 3.87 7.38
N ARG A 13 4.48 2.79 6.62
CA ARG A 13 4.24 2.78 5.20
C ARG A 13 2.78 3.16 5.11
N ARG A 14 2.50 4.43 4.80
CA ARG A 14 1.19 4.89 4.36
C ARG A 14 0.98 4.16 3.05
N VAL A 15 0.62 2.89 3.13
CA VAL A 15 0.09 2.12 2.01
C VAL A 15 -1.12 2.94 1.64
N LYS A 16 -0.96 3.77 0.59
CA LYS A 16 -2.06 4.56 0.04
C LYS A 16 -3.08 3.51 -0.36
N LYS A 17 -4.08 3.30 0.50
CA LYS A 17 -5.16 2.35 0.22
C LYS A 17 -5.84 2.91 -1.01
N VAL A 18 -5.59 2.27 -2.16
CA VAL A 18 -6.21 2.68 -3.42
C VAL A 18 -7.72 2.67 -3.20
N GLY A 19 -8.34 3.82 -3.41
CA GLY A 19 -9.78 3.96 -3.24
C GLY A 19 -10.51 3.07 -4.24
N ARG A 20 -11.65 2.49 -3.84
CA ARG A 20 -12.50 1.67 -4.73
C ARG A 20 -12.82 2.37 -6.06
N ASN A 21 -12.99 3.69 -6.08
CA ASN A 21 -13.32 4.44 -7.28
C ASN A 21 -12.10 4.99 -8.06
N ASP A 22 -10.89 4.88 -7.51
CA ASP A 22 -9.64 5.36 -8.11
C ASP A 22 -9.26 4.52 -9.34
N PRO A 23 -8.51 5.02 -10.35
CA PRO A 23 -7.94 4.18 -11.40
C PRO A 23 -7.15 2.98 -10.85
N CYS A 24 -7.28 1.83 -11.51
CA CYS A 24 -6.57 0.62 -11.10
C CYS A 24 -5.05 0.79 -11.33
N PRO A 25 -4.21 0.54 -10.31
CA PRO A 25 -2.75 0.62 -10.45
C PRO A 25 -2.18 -0.48 -11.36
N CYS A 26 -3.01 -1.44 -11.79
CA CYS A 26 -2.67 -2.48 -12.75
C CYS A 26 -2.59 -2.00 -14.22
N GLY A 27 -2.91 -0.73 -14.49
CA GLY A 27 -2.82 -0.16 -15.84
C GLY A 27 -3.96 -0.55 -16.78
N SER A 28 -5.04 -1.15 -16.27
CA SER A 28 -6.18 -1.59 -17.09
C SER A 28 -7.11 -0.48 -17.57
N GLY A 29 -6.89 0.77 -17.12
CA GLY A 29 -7.80 1.90 -17.36
C GLY A 29 -9.15 1.82 -16.62
N LYS A 30 -9.41 0.73 -15.89
CA LYS A 30 -10.65 0.53 -15.12
C LYS A 30 -10.50 1.09 -13.70
N LYS A 31 -11.62 1.47 -13.06
CA LYS A 31 -11.64 1.80 -11.62
C LYS A 31 -11.24 0.57 -10.80
N TYR A 32 -10.56 0.78 -9.67
CA TYR A 32 -10.04 -0.27 -8.79
C TYR A 32 -11.13 -1.30 -8.42
N LYS A 33 -12.32 -0.86 -8.03
CA LYS A 33 -13.48 -1.72 -7.70
C LYS A 33 -13.99 -2.59 -8.85
N HIS A 34 -13.67 -2.26 -10.10
CA HIS A 34 -14.07 -3.01 -11.29
C HIS A 34 -12.91 -3.85 -11.87
N CYS A 35 -11.74 -3.83 -11.23
CA CYS A 35 -10.54 -4.57 -11.64
C CYS A 35 -9.91 -5.29 -10.44
N CYS A 36 -8.71 -4.93 -9.98
CA CYS A 36 -8.04 -5.63 -8.87
C CYS A 36 -8.76 -5.56 -7.51
N GLY A 37 -9.59 -4.55 -7.29
CA GLY A 37 -10.43 -4.40 -6.10
C GLY A 37 -11.84 -4.95 -6.26
N ARG A 38 -12.07 -5.71 -7.33
CA ARG A 38 -13.27 -6.52 -7.55
C ARG A 38 -13.03 -7.82 -6.80
N ASN A 39 -13.58 -7.92 -5.59
CA ASN A 39 -13.98 -9.24 -5.09
C ASN A 39 -15.04 -9.78 -6.04
#